data_AF-A0A7S2S8K2-F1
#
_entry.id   AF-A0A7S2S8K2-F1
#
_cell.length_a   1.000
_cell.length_b   1.000
_cell.length_c   1.000
_cell.angle_alpha   90.00
_cell.angle_beta   90.00
_cell.angle_gamma   90.00
#
_symmetry.space_group_name_H-M   'P 1'
#
loop_
_entity.id
_entity.type
_entity.pdbx_description
1 polymer ?
#
loop_
_entity_poly.entity_id
_entity_poly.type
_entity_poly.pdbx_seq_one_letter_code
_entity_poly.pdbx_strand_id
1 'polypeptide(L)'
;NMNDRGEGGGGGVLMLLDTNSNGVDERQNAKMALEKAEEELQVICASHAGTFVEVEHRSEDLKLNLKQLKDKLAGLEVVWENSVQPTFHETTTKERWKDLCEEHRTRRRTLLQHAPLLELLELPSLMDACVRGQLYQDALHLAQLAMNLKGDDNPIVQRVVQDVLSLANTLQKNLLHRFTQPNVSMPLCLEIITALRRWNGIQNTHESMEWKLQVDFLEARDLWVTSIPLPIDTYYSLLDYIDAYRTRCFEVATQYLAIFSTRKNLLRMWVMRRVQSYVQLLATTPLISDISVLANVWEASTFFASCMASLKCNFAPLLIPVLDRRLMDLLEQTKWSTQGLQDTLQL
;
A
#
# COMPACT_ATOMS: atom_id res chain seq x y z
N ASN A 1 -4.41 -60.70 -8.53
CA ASN A 1 -4.16 -60.69 -7.08
C ASN A 1 -4.89 -61.88 -6.47
N MET A 2 -4.21 -63.02 -6.32
CA MET A 2 -3.21 -63.28 -5.25
C MET A 2 -3.92 -63.27 -3.90
N ASN A 3 -3.90 -64.28 -3.04
CA ASN A 3 -3.09 -65.49 -2.83
C ASN A 3 -4.04 -66.47 -2.11
N ASP A 4 -4.04 -67.78 -2.35
CA ASP A 4 -2.98 -68.76 -2.11
C ASP A 4 -2.64 -68.99 -0.63
N ARG A 5 -2.43 -70.27 -0.31
CA ARG A 5 -2.09 -70.92 1.00
C ARG A 5 -3.29 -71.33 1.86
N GLY A 6 -3.58 -72.60 2.12
CA GLY A 6 -2.73 -73.80 2.11
C GLY A 6 -2.20 -74.08 3.52
N GLU A 7 -2.47 -75.30 3.99
CA GLU A 7 -1.86 -76.02 5.14
C GLU A 7 -2.29 -75.56 6.55
N GLY A 8 -2.52 -76.43 7.54
CA GLY A 8 -2.30 -77.86 7.68
C GLY A 8 -2.52 -78.29 9.14
N GLY A 9 -2.56 -79.60 9.39
CA GLY A 9 -2.62 -80.25 10.72
C GLY A 9 -3.96 -80.94 10.94
N GLY A 10 -4.09 -82.25 10.70
CA GLY A 10 -3.49 -83.31 11.53
C GLY A 10 -4.39 -83.50 12.75
N GLY A 11 -5.17 -84.56 12.93
CA GLY A 11 -4.89 -85.97 12.68
C GLY A 11 -4.96 -86.71 14.03
N GLY A 12 -5.89 -87.65 14.17
CA GLY A 12 -5.99 -88.61 15.29
C GLY A 12 -7.00 -88.21 16.37
N VAL A 13 -7.84 -89.08 16.92
CA VAL A 13 -7.84 -90.55 17.01
C VAL A 13 -9.30 -90.98 17.19
N LEU A 14 -9.89 -91.69 16.21
CA LEU A 14 -10.14 -93.14 16.20
C LEU A 14 -10.88 -93.68 17.44
N MET A 15 -12.09 -94.22 17.26
CA MET A 15 -12.48 -95.61 17.58
C MET A 15 -13.94 -95.76 17.11
N LEU A 16 -14.17 -96.36 15.94
CA LEU A 16 -14.47 -97.78 15.76
C LEU A 16 -15.66 -98.24 16.61
N LEU A 17 -16.82 -98.43 15.97
CA LEU A 17 -17.49 -99.74 15.79
C LEU A 17 -18.94 -99.55 15.32
N ASP A 18 -19.27 -100.30 14.26
CA ASP A 18 -20.56 -100.94 13.94
C ASP A 18 -21.88 -100.15 14.02
N THR A 19 -22.43 -99.75 12.86
CA THR A 19 -23.88 -99.50 12.69
C THR A 19 -24.38 -99.81 11.27
N ASN A 20 -24.29 -101.06 10.82
CA ASN A 20 -24.96 -101.49 9.57
C ASN A 20 -26.50 -101.64 9.73
N SER A 21 -27.10 -100.99 10.74
CA SER A 21 -28.55 -100.89 10.99
C SER A 21 -29.10 -99.46 10.89
N ASN A 22 -28.27 -98.41 10.82
CA ASN A 22 -28.74 -97.01 10.92
C ASN A 22 -29.12 -96.35 9.59
N GLY A 23 -28.66 -96.88 8.45
CA GLY A 23 -28.92 -96.27 7.13
C GLY A 23 -30.35 -96.45 6.60
N VAL A 24 -31.09 -97.44 7.10
CA VAL A 24 -32.51 -97.65 6.77
C VAL A 24 -33.38 -96.72 7.63
N ASP A 25 -33.06 -96.55 8.91
CA ASP A 25 -33.75 -95.64 9.82
C ASP A 25 -33.54 -94.17 9.47
N GLU A 26 -32.35 -93.75 9.01
CA GLU A 26 -32.15 -92.35 8.58
C GLU A 26 -32.95 -92.00 7.31
N ARG A 27 -33.04 -92.93 6.36
CA ARG A 27 -33.86 -92.74 5.14
C ARG A 27 -35.35 -92.84 5.44
N GLN A 28 -35.76 -93.74 6.33
CA GLN A 28 -37.15 -93.86 6.76
C GLN A 28 -37.57 -92.66 7.61
N ASN A 29 -36.70 -92.15 8.49
CA ASN A 29 -36.91 -90.93 9.24
C ASN A 29 -36.89 -89.68 8.35
N ALA A 30 -36.03 -89.62 7.34
CA ALA A 30 -36.06 -88.54 6.35
C ALA A 30 -37.35 -88.57 5.52
N LYS A 31 -37.85 -89.76 5.16
CA LYS A 31 -39.14 -89.93 4.49
C LYS A 31 -40.31 -89.54 5.40
N MET A 32 -40.34 -90.01 6.64
CA MET A 32 -41.38 -89.63 7.61
C MET A 32 -41.31 -88.14 7.97
N ALA A 33 -40.12 -87.54 8.01
CA ALA A 33 -39.97 -86.09 8.18
C ALA A 33 -40.46 -85.32 6.95
N LEU A 34 -40.28 -85.86 5.75
CA LEU A 34 -40.78 -85.26 4.50
C LEU A 34 -42.31 -85.40 4.39
N GLU A 35 -42.88 -86.55 4.74
CA GLU A 35 -44.32 -86.77 4.82
C GLU A 35 -44.95 -85.87 5.90
N LYS A 36 -44.32 -85.77 7.08
CA LYS A 36 -44.77 -84.85 8.13
C LYS A 36 -44.67 -83.39 7.71
N ALA A 37 -43.60 -83.00 7.01
CA ALA A 37 -43.47 -81.65 6.46
C ALA A 37 -44.50 -81.39 5.34
N GLU A 38 -44.87 -82.39 4.54
CA GLU A 38 -45.93 -82.29 3.54
C GLU A 38 -47.32 -82.17 4.18
N GLU A 39 -47.61 -82.92 5.24
CA GLU A 39 -48.84 -82.78 6.03
C GLU A 39 -48.90 -81.41 6.70
N GLU A 40 -47.80 -80.96 7.32
CA GLU A 40 -47.69 -79.62 7.91
C GLU A 40 -47.88 -78.52 6.84
N LEU A 41 -47.29 -78.68 5.65
CA LEU A 41 -47.50 -77.77 4.52
C LEU A 41 -48.94 -77.82 4.01
N GLN A 42 -49.60 -78.98 3.96
CA GLN A 42 -51.00 -79.09 3.56
C GLN A 42 -51.93 -78.39 4.56
N VAL A 43 -51.67 -78.54 5.87
CA VAL A 43 -52.44 -77.84 6.91
C VAL A 43 -52.25 -76.32 6.81
N ILE A 44 -51.02 -75.86 6.57
CA ILE A 44 -50.71 -74.43 6.40
C ILE A 44 -51.32 -73.89 5.10
N CYS A 45 -51.27 -74.64 4.00
CA CYS A 45 -51.90 -74.28 2.73
C CYS A 45 -53.42 -74.26 2.83
N ALA A 46 -54.04 -75.13 3.64
CA ALA A 46 -55.49 -75.13 3.86
C ALA A 46 -55.94 -74.00 4.80
N SER A 47 -55.17 -73.71 5.86
CA SER A 47 -55.51 -72.67 6.84
C SER A 47 -55.25 -71.25 6.31
N HIS A 48 -54.25 -71.10 5.45
CA HIS A 48 -53.84 -69.81 4.88
C HIS A 48 -53.91 -69.78 3.35
N ALA A 49 -54.80 -70.58 2.73
CA ALA A 49 -55.01 -70.61 1.29
C ALA A 49 -55.18 -69.21 0.68
N GLY A 50 -55.88 -68.32 1.39
CA GLY A 50 -56.09 -66.93 0.98
C GLY A 50 -54.79 -66.11 0.88
N THR A 51 -53.82 -66.31 1.78
CA THR A 51 -52.55 -65.58 1.70
C THR A 51 -51.68 -66.08 0.56
N PHE A 52 -51.69 -67.38 0.26
CA PHE A 52 -51.00 -67.93 -0.91
C PHE A 52 -51.60 -67.41 -2.23
N VAL A 53 -52.94 -67.35 -2.32
CA VAL A 53 -53.62 -66.79 -3.49
C VAL A 53 -53.35 -65.27 -3.61
N GLU A 54 -53.34 -64.53 -2.51
CA GLU A 54 -52.93 -63.11 -2.52
C GLU A 54 -51.46 -62.92 -2.91
N VAL A 55 -50.55 -63.81 -2.49
CA VAL A 55 -49.13 -63.75 -2.86
C VAL A 55 -48.96 -64.04 -4.35
N GLU A 56 -49.71 -65.00 -4.91
CA GLU A 56 -49.67 -65.30 -6.34
C GLU A 56 -50.27 -64.15 -7.16
N HIS A 57 -51.40 -63.57 -6.74
CA HIS A 57 -51.95 -62.38 -7.38
C HIS A 57 -51.00 -61.18 -7.29
N ARG A 58 -50.35 -60.95 -6.15
CA ARG A 58 -49.32 -59.90 -6.02
C ARG A 58 -48.09 -60.20 -6.89
N SER A 59 -47.73 -61.46 -7.07
CA SER A 59 -46.63 -61.90 -7.96
C SER A 59 -46.99 -61.66 -9.43
N GLU A 60 -48.22 -61.94 -9.83
CA GLU A 60 -48.73 -61.63 -11.17
C GLU A 60 -48.82 -60.12 -11.42
N ASP A 61 -49.34 -59.36 -10.46
CA ASP A 61 -49.39 -57.90 -10.51
C ASP A 61 -47.98 -57.30 -10.60
N LEU A 62 -47.01 -57.85 -9.85
CA LEU A 62 -45.61 -57.44 -9.93
C LEU A 62 -45.02 -57.74 -11.31
N LYS A 63 -45.29 -58.92 -11.89
CA LYS A 63 -44.84 -59.26 -13.25
C LYS A 63 -45.45 -58.30 -14.28
N LEU A 64 -46.72 -57.93 -14.12
CA LEU A 64 -47.41 -57.00 -15.01
C LEU A 64 -46.85 -55.58 -14.86
N ASN A 65 -46.61 -55.12 -13.64
CA ASN A 65 -45.97 -53.83 -13.36
C ASN A 65 -44.53 -53.76 -13.89
N LEU A 66 -43.76 -54.85 -13.79
CA LEU A 66 -42.42 -54.94 -14.37
C LEU A 66 -42.45 -54.91 -15.90
N LYS A 67 -43.44 -55.55 -16.53
CA LYS A 67 -43.65 -55.42 -17.98
C LYS A 67 -44.00 -53.99 -18.36
N GLN A 68 -44.94 -53.35 -17.66
CA GLN A 68 -45.29 -51.94 -17.89
C GLN A 68 -44.10 -51.00 -17.68
N LEU A 69 -43.25 -51.25 -16.67
CA LEU A 69 -42.04 -50.46 -16.43
C LEU A 69 -41.02 -50.66 -17.54
N LYS A 70 -40.86 -51.89 -18.02
CA LYS A 70 -40.02 -52.20 -19.19
C LYS A 70 -40.52 -51.51 -20.45
N ASP A 71 -41.84 -51.52 -20.69
CA ASP A 71 -42.45 -50.86 -21.84
C ASP A 71 -42.32 -49.34 -21.75
N LYS A 72 -42.46 -48.76 -20.54
CA LYS A 72 -42.18 -47.34 -20.28
C LYS A 72 -40.72 -46.98 -20.49
N LEU A 73 -39.78 -47.83 -20.06
CA LEU A 73 -38.35 -47.64 -20.30
C LEU A 73 -38.01 -47.71 -21.79
N ALA A 74 -38.59 -48.67 -22.52
CA ALA A 74 -38.43 -48.77 -23.97
C ALA A 74 -39.02 -47.53 -24.68
N GLY A 75 -40.18 -47.04 -24.22
CA GLY A 75 -40.74 -45.77 -24.69
C GLY A 75 -39.83 -44.58 -24.39
N LEU A 76 -39.19 -44.54 -23.22
CA LEU A 76 -38.25 -43.48 -22.84
C LEU A 76 -36.96 -43.52 -23.67
N GLU A 77 -36.48 -44.70 -24.01
CA GLU A 77 -35.29 -44.92 -24.86
C GLU A 77 -35.53 -44.37 -26.27
N VAL A 78 -36.70 -44.66 -26.84
CA VAL A 78 -37.11 -44.11 -28.15
C VAL A 78 -37.30 -42.58 -28.08
N VAL A 79 -37.87 -42.05 -27.00
CA VAL A 79 -38.00 -40.59 -26.79
C VAL A 79 -36.62 -39.94 -26.59
N TRP A 80 -35.68 -40.61 -25.92
CA TRP A 80 -34.32 -40.15 -25.72
C TRP A 80 -33.55 -40.04 -27.04
N GLU A 81 -33.60 -41.08 -27.88
CA GLU A 81 -32.96 -41.08 -29.20
C GLU A 81 -33.57 -40.05 -30.16
N ASN A 82 -34.89 -39.87 -30.16
CA ASN A 82 -35.54 -38.97 -31.11
C ASN A 82 -35.58 -37.49 -30.68
N SER A 83 -35.60 -37.20 -29.38
CA SER A 83 -35.81 -35.83 -28.88
C SER A 83 -34.56 -35.22 -28.27
N VAL A 84 -33.79 -36.04 -27.53
CA VAL A 84 -32.65 -35.55 -26.77
C VAL A 84 -31.37 -35.62 -27.61
N GLN A 85 -31.11 -36.74 -28.29
CA GLN A 85 -29.93 -36.94 -29.14
C GLN A 85 -29.68 -35.84 -30.20
N PRO A 86 -30.68 -35.39 -31.00
CA PRO A 86 -30.45 -34.33 -32.00
C PRO A 86 -30.28 -32.93 -31.37
N THR A 87 -30.84 -32.70 -30.18
CA THR A 87 -30.65 -31.44 -29.45
C THR A 87 -29.33 -31.43 -28.67
N PHE A 88 -28.82 -32.61 -28.34
CA PHE A 88 -27.58 -32.88 -27.63
C PHE A 88 -26.50 -33.36 -28.63
N HIS A 89 -26.25 -32.59 -29.69
CA HIS A 89 -25.04 -32.79 -30.49
C HIS A 89 -23.83 -32.77 -29.55
N GLU A 90 -23.15 -33.92 -29.48
CA GLU A 90 -22.25 -34.33 -28.40
C GLU A 90 -20.99 -33.45 -28.24
N THR A 91 -20.66 -32.69 -29.28
CA THR A 91 -19.50 -31.79 -29.32
C THR A 91 -19.89 -30.34 -28.98
N THR A 92 -20.88 -29.77 -29.68
CA THR A 92 -21.29 -28.36 -29.50
C THR A 92 -21.97 -28.10 -28.17
N THR A 93 -22.76 -29.05 -27.64
CA THR A 93 -23.37 -28.87 -26.31
C THR A 93 -22.33 -29.07 -25.21
N LYS A 94 -21.43 -30.05 -25.33
CA LYS A 94 -20.40 -30.32 -24.31
C LYS A 94 -19.37 -29.20 -24.18
N GLU A 95 -18.94 -28.60 -25.29
CA GLU A 95 -18.11 -27.40 -25.27
C GLU A 95 -18.86 -26.21 -24.65
N ARG A 96 -20.11 -25.99 -25.06
CA ARG A 96 -20.96 -24.94 -24.49
C ARG A 96 -21.26 -25.11 -22.99
N TRP A 97 -21.43 -26.35 -22.51
CA TRP A 97 -21.58 -26.66 -21.09
C TRP A 97 -20.29 -26.40 -20.31
N LYS A 98 -19.13 -26.73 -20.90
CA LYS A 98 -17.83 -26.38 -20.32
C LYS A 98 -17.65 -24.87 -20.24
N ASP A 99 -17.94 -24.14 -21.31
CA ASP A 99 -17.87 -22.67 -21.34
C ASP A 99 -18.80 -22.05 -20.29
N LEU A 100 -20.04 -22.56 -20.17
CA LEU A 100 -20.99 -22.10 -19.16
C LEU A 100 -20.52 -22.41 -17.74
N CYS A 101 -19.94 -23.59 -17.50
CA CYS A 101 -19.35 -23.95 -16.22
C CYS A 101 -18.12 -23.08 -15.88
N GLU A 102 -17.27 -22.79 -16.86
CA GLU A 102 -16.10 -21.91 -16.74
C GLU A 102 -16.55 -20.47 -16.43
N GLU A 103 -17.59 -19.99 -17.12
CA GLU A 103 -18.19 -18.68 -16.88
C GLU A 103 -18.83 -18.62 -15.48
N HIS A 104 -19.60 -19.64 -15.08
CA HIS A 104 -20.17 -19.71 -13.74
C HIS A 104 -19.10 -19.78 -12.65
N ARG A 105 -18.02 -20.54 -12.88
CA ARG A 105 -16.88 -20.63 -11.97
C ARG A 105 -16.19 -19.28 -11.85
N THR A 106 -16.00 -18.58 -12.97
CA THR A 106 -15.40 -17.24 -12.99
C THR A 106 -16.28 -16.24 -12.24
N ARG A 107 -17.58 -16.18 -12.54
CA ARG A 107 -18.56 -15.31 -11.86
C ARG A 107 -18.61 -15.58 -10.36
N ARG A 108 -18.63 -16.85 -9.94
CA ARG A 108 -18.62 -17.22 -8.53
C ARG A 108 -17.30 -16.80 -7.85
N ARG A 109 -16.16 -16.97 -8.51
CA ARG A 109 -14.86 -16.50 -8.01
C ARG A 109 -14.86 -14.98 -7.85
N THR A 110 -15.33 -14.23 -8.85
CA THR A 110 -15.43 -12.76 -8.78
C THR A 110 -16.37 -12.32 -7.66
N LEU A 111 -17.51 -13.00 -7.47
CA LEU A 111 -18.44 -12.70 -6.37
C LEU A 111 -17.78 -12.92 -5.00
N LEU A 112 -17.00 -13.99 -4.83
CA LEU A 112 -16.29 -14.26 -3.58
C LEU A 112 -15.15 -13.28 -3.31
N GLN A 113 -14.51 -12.77 -4.37
CA GLN A 113 -13.37 -11.85 -4.29
C GLN A 113 -13.76 -10.38 -4.51
N HIS A 114 -15.06 -10.05 -4.56
CA HIS A 114 -15.49 -8.69 -4.90
C HIS A 114 -15.05 -7.64 -3.87
N ALA A 115 -15.05 -8.00 -2.58
CA ALA A 115 -14.67 -7.09 -1.49
C ALA A 115 -13.20 -6.62 -1.58
N PRO A 116 -12.18 -7.50 -1.64
CA PRO A 116 -10.79 -7.04 -1.78
C PRO A 116 -10.51 -6.34 -3.11
N LEU A 117 -11.25 -6.67 -4.18
CA LEU A 117 -11.16 -5.95 -5.46
C LEU A 117 -11.70 -4.52 -5.33
N LEU A 118 -12.78 -4.33 -4.58
CA LEU A 118 -13.33 -3.01 -4.31
C LEU A 118 -12.37 -2.17 -3.46
N GLU A 119 -11.82 -2.74 -2.38
CA GLU A 119 -10.83 -2.06 -1.54
C GLU A 119 -9.60 -1.60 -2.36
N LEU A 120 -9.13 -2.42 -3.30
CA LEU A 120 -8.05 -2.04 -4.21
C LEU A 120 -8.42 -0.84 -5.08
N LEU A 121 -9.65 -0.80 -5.59
CA LEU A 121 -10.15 0.32 -6.41
C LEU A 121 -10.41 1.59 -5.58
N GLU A 122 -10.61 1.47 -4.28
CA GLU A 122 -10.78 2.59 -3.34
C GLU A 122 -9.46 3.18 -2.82
N LEU A 123 -8.31 2.54 -3.06
CA LEU A 123 -7.00 3.05 -2.62
C LEU A 123 -6.69 4.49 -3.09
N PRO A 124 -6.97 4.90 -4.34
CA PRO A 124 -6.70 6.27 -4.78
C PRO A 124 -7.56 7.30 -4.05
N SER A 125 -8.85 7.02 -3.83
CA SER A 125 -9.75 7.92 -3.12
C SER A 125 -9.39 8.02 -1.64
N LEU A 126 -8.97 6.91 -1.03
CA LEU A 126 -8.45 6.87 0.34
C LEU A 126 -7.15 7.68 0.46
N MET A 127 -6.20 7.50 -0.46
CA MET A 127 -4.96 8.29 -0.50
C MET A 127 -5.26 9.79 -0.58
N ASP A 128 -6.17 10.17 -1.47
CA ASP A 128 -6.59 11.56 -1.63
C ASP A 128 -7.24 12.14 -0.35
N ALA A 129 -8.04 11.34 0.36
CA ALA A 129 -8.55 11.71 1.69
C ALA A 129 -7.43 11.88 2.73
N CYS A 130 -6.44 10.98 2.77
CA CYS A 130 -5.29 11.10 3.68
C CYS A 130 -4.45 12.35 3.38
N VAL A 131 -4.22 12.68 2.10
CA VAL A 131 -3.48 13.88 1.68
C VAL A 131 -4.23 15.14 2.12
N ARG A 132 -5.55 15.20 1.97
CA ARG A 132 -6.37 16.32 2.47
C ARG A 132 -6.39 16.40 3.99
N GLY A 133 -6.47 15.26 4.67
CA GLY A 133 -6.49 15.15 6.13
C GLY A 133 -5.15 15.41 6.82
N GLN A 134 -4.08 15.64 6.05
CA GLN A 134 -2.71 15.79 6.56
C GLN A 134 -2.21 14.56 7.36
N LEU A 135 -2.76 13.39 7.06
CA LEU A 135 -2.39 12.12 7.69
C LEU A 135 -1.21 11.49 6.94
N TYR A 136 -0.02 12.07 7.13
CA TYR A 136 1.17 11.70 6.35
C TYR A 136 1.62 10.26 6.57
N GLN A 137 1.48 9.75 7.81
CA GLN A 137 1.89 8.38 8.11
C GLN A 137 1.02 7.37 7.36
N ASP A 138 -0.30 7.52 7.40
CA ASP A 138 -1.23 6.63 6.72
C ASP A 138 -1.05 6.69 5.19
N ALA A 139 -0.86 7.89 4.65
CA ALA A 139 -0.55 8.07 3.24
C ALA A 139 0.76 7.36 2.83
N LEU A 140 1.80 7.40 3.66
CA LEU A 140 3.04 6.66 3.38
C LEU A 140 2.86 5.14 3.42
N HIS A 141 2.02 4.62 4.32
CA HIS A 141 1.69 3.19 4.34
C HIS A 141 0.95 2.76 3.06
N LEU A 142 -0.02 3.56 2.60
CA LEU A 142 -0.75 3.31 1.35
C LEU A 142 0.19 3.34 0.12
N ALA A 143 1.16 4.24 0.11
CA ALA A 143 2.17 4.28 -0.94
C ALA A 143 3.08 3.05 -0.94
N GLN A 144 3.47 2.56 0.24
CA GLN A 144 4.27 1.34 0.36
C GLN A 144 3.48 0.13 -0.16
N LEU A 145 2.18 0.04 0.16
CA LEU A 145 1.29 -0.98 -0.38
C LEU A 145 1.23 -0.91 -1.92
N ALA A 146 1.04 0.28 -2.49
CA ALA A 146 1.01 0.47 -3.94
C ALA A 146 2.34 0.08 -4.61
N MET A 147 3.48 0.34 -3.95
CA MET A 147 4.79 -0.07 -4.45
C MET A 147 4.97 -1.60 -4.45
N ASN A 148 4.42 -2.30 -3.44
CA ASN A 148 4.42 -3.76 -3.40
C ASN A 148 3.53 -4.37 -4.51
N LEU A 149 2.41 -3.72 -4.83
CA LEU A 149 1.48 -4.14 -5.89
C LEU A 149 2.01 -3.89 -7.31
N LYS A 150 3.07 -3.09 -7.47
CA LYS A 150 3.67 -2.79 -8.77
C LYS A 150 4.23 -4.03 -9.50
N GLY A 151 4.41 -5.16 -8.79
CA GLY A 151 4.87 -6.42 -9.36
C GLY A 151 3.85 -7.17 -10.21
N ASP A 152 2.58 -6.75 -10.24
CA ASP A 152 1.51 -7.43 -10.96
C ASP A 152 1.34 -6.90 -12.41
N ASP A 153 1.20 -7.81 -13.38
CA ASP A 153 1.05 -7.49 -14.82
C ASP A 153 -0.37 -7.02 -15.24
N ASN A 154 -1.28 -6.83 -14.28
CA ASN A 154 -2.66 -6.44 -14.59
C ASN A 154 -2.74 -4.92 -14.89
N PRO A 155 -3.25 -4.50 -16.06
CA PRO A 155 -3.31 -3.09 -16.45
C PRO A 155 -4.18 -2.23 -15.52
N ILE A 156 -5.20 -2.80 -14.88
CA ILE A 156 -6.06 -2.08 -13.94
C ILE A 156 -5.27 -1.77 -12.66
N VAL A 157 -4.54 -2.77 -12.15
CA VAL A 157 -3.71 -2.63 -10.95
C VAL A 157 -2.61 -1.61 -11.20
N GLN A 158 -1.97 -1.65 -12.36
CA GLN A 158 -0.94 -0.68 -12.75
C GLN A 158 -1.50 0.76 -12.78
N ARG A 159 -2.73 0.95 -13.27
CA ARG A 159 -3.38 2.26 -13.28
C ARG A 159 -3.69 2.76 -11.87
N VAL A 160 -4.24 1.90 -11.01
CA VAL A 160 -4.47 2.23 -9.59
C VAL A 160 -3.16 2.61 -8.89
N VAL A 161 -2.10 1.82 -9.09
CA VAL A 161 -0.77 2.10 -8.53
C VAL A 161 -0.24 3.44 -9.05
N GLN A 162 -0.36 3.73 -10.34
CA GLN A 162 0.04 5.00 -10.92
C GLN A 162 -0.72 6.18 -10.29
N ASP A 163 -2.03 6.06 -10.12
CA ASP A 163 -2.87 7.10 -9.52
C ASP A 163 -2.46 7.34 -8.06
N VAL A 164 -2.28 6.29 -7.26
CA VAL A 164 -1.82 6.38 -5.87
C VAL A 164 -0.43 7.04 -5.77
N LEU A 165 0.51 6.67 -6.65
CA LEU A 165 1.84 7.28 -6.67
C LEU A 165 1.80 8.74 -7.12
N SER A 166 0.90 9.12 -8.02
CA SER A 166 0.71 10.51 -8.44
C SER A 166 0.20 11.39 -7.29
N LEU A 167 -0.73 10.87 -6.48
CA LEU A 167 -1.25 11.53 -5.29
C LEU A 167 -0.18 11.64 -4.20
N ALA A 168 0.62 10.59 -4.02
CA ALA A 168 1.70 10.63 -3.06
C ALA A 168 2.87 11.56 -3.48
N ASN A 169 3.12 11.75 -4.78
CA ASN A 169 3.98 12.83 -5.27
C ASN A 169 3.40 14.23 -4.94
N THR A 170 2.07 14.36 -4.92
CA THR A 170 1.41 15.60 -4.50
C THR A 170 1.58 15.83 -2.99
N LEU A 171 1.51 14.77 -2.18
CA LEU A 171 1.85 14.81 -0.76
C LEU A 171 3.27 15.33 -0.52
N GLN A 172 4.25 14.84 -1.29
CA GLN A 172 5.64 15.30 -1.21
C GLN A 172 5.73 16.81 -1.44
N LYS A 173 5.06 17.33 -2.47
CA LYS A 173 5.02 18.77 -2.76
C LYS A 173 4.37 19.57 -1.63
N ASN A 174 3.28 19.06 -1.06
CA ASN A 174 2.61 19.71 0.07
C ASN A 174 3.51 19.75 1.30
N LEU A 175 4.22 18.67 1.60
CA LEU A 175 5.21 18.61 2.69
C LEU A 175 6.35 19.61 2.47
N LEU A 176 6.86 19.73 1.24
CA LEU A 176 7.88 20.73 0.91
C LEU A 176 7.35 22.16 1.07
N HIS A 177 6.11 22.42 0.63
CA HIS A 177 5.47 23.72 0.80
C HIS A 177 5.32 24.11 2.29
N ARG A 178 5.14 23.15 3.19
CA ARG A 178 5.09 23.47 4.63
C ARG A 178 6.39 24.11 5.14
N PHE A 179 7.56 23.81 4.56
CA PHE A 179 8.80 24.49 4.94
C PHE A 179 8.82 25.98 4.56
N THR A 180 7.99 26.43 3.62
CA THR A 180 7.94 27.86 3.27
C THR A 180 7.17 28.68 4.31
N GLN A 181 6.49 28.03 5.27
CA GLN A 181 5.71 28.70 6.29
C GLN A 181 6.59 29.28 7.42
N PRO A 182 6.18 30.39 8.05
CA PRO A 182 7.01 31.10 9.02
C PRO A 182 7.13 30.44 10.41
N ASN A 183 6.19 29.57 10.80
CA ASN A 183 6.11 29.01 12.16
C ASN A 183 6.55 27.54 12.24
N VAL A 184 7.55 27.14 11.45
CA VAL A 184 7.97 25.73 11.45
C VAL A 184 9.02 25.50 12.52
N SER A 185 8.57 24.95 13.65
CA SER A 185 9.42 24.54 14.75
C SER A 185 10.38 23.40 14.37
N MET A 186 11.50 23.26 15.09
CA MET A 186 12.46 22.17 14.86
C MET A 186 11.82 20.77 14.93
N PRO A 187 10.95 20.44 15.90
CA PRO A 187 10.28 19.13 15.94
C PRO A 187 9.46 18.86 14.68
N LEU A 188 8.75 19.87 14.17
CA LEU A 188 7.96 19.74 12.96
C LEU A 188 8.85 19.56 11.72
N CYS A 189 10.00 20.25 11.65
CA CYS A 189 10.98 20.02 10.58
C CYS A 189 11.44 18.56 10.57
N LEU A 190 11.78 18.00 11.73
CA LEU A 190 12.22 16.62 11.85
C LEU A 190 11.14 15.62 11.45
N GLU A 191 9.89 15.87 11.83
CA GLU A 191 8.75 15.06 11.42
C GLU A 191 8.59 15.03 9.89
N ILE A 192 8.57 16.20 9.25
CA ILE A 192 8.42 16.32 7.79
C ILE A 192 9.59 15.64 7.07
N ILE A 193 10.83 15.87 7.52
CA ILE A 193 12.03 15.28 6.91
C ILE A 193 12.05 13.77 7.09
N THR A 194 11.59 13.26 8.23
CA THR A 194 11.45 11.82 8.46
C THR A 194 10.41 11.22 7.51
N ALA A 195 9.28 11.89 7.30
CA ALA A 195 8.28 11.47 6.32
C ALA A 195 8.84 11.46 4.88
N LEU A 196 9.58 12.50 4.49
CA LEU A 196 10.23 12.59 3.18
C LEU A 196 11.32 11.53 2.99
N ARG A 197 12.10 11.22 4.04
CA ARG A 197 13.09 10.12 4.00
C ARG A 197 12.42 8.76 3.84
N ARG A 198 11.30 8.52 4.52
CA ARG A 198 10.50 7.29 4.34
C ARG A 198 9.98 7.17 2.92
N TRP A 199 9.43 8.26 2.36
CA TRP A 199 9.00 8.33 0.97
C TRP A 199 10.14 8.01 -0.01
N ASN A 200 11.31 8.62 0.18
CA ASN A 200 12.49 8.36 -0.66
C ASN A 200 13.00 6.91 -0.54
N GLY A 201 12.88 6.30 0.65
CA GLY A 201 13.18 4.89 0.87
C GLY A 201 12.26 3.95 0.10
N ILE A 202 10.96 4.26 0.02
CA ILE A 202 9.99 3.48 -0.80
C ILE A 202 10.39 3.49 -2.28
N GLN A 203 11.00 4.58 -2.76
CA GLN A 203 11.51 4.68 -4.14
C GLN A 203 12.90 4.05 -4.34
N ASN A 204 13.43 3.30 -3.35
CA ASN A 204 14.68 2.51 -3.42
C ASN A 204 15.92 3.29 -3.89
N THR A 205 16.02 4.59 -3.60
CA THR A 205 17.14 5.42 -4.07
C THR A 205 17.73 6.22 -2.91
N HIS A 206 18.60 5.60 -2.10
CA HIS A 206 18.98 6.16 -0.80
C HIS A 206 20.03 7.29 -0.84
N GLU A 207 21.08 7.19 -1.65
CA GLU A 207 22.22 8.13 -1.52
C GLU A 207 22.08 9.38 -2.41
N SER A 208 21.69 9.21 -3.68
CA SER A 208 21.48 10.33 -4.61
C SER A 208 20.31 11.22 -4.19
N MET A 209 19.33 10.65 -3.45
CA MET A 209 18.13 11.36 -3.05
C MET A 209 18.28 12.14 -1.74
N GLU A 210 19.21 11.77 -0.85
CA GLU A 210 19.49 12.58 0.36
C GLU A 210 20.08 13.94 -0.02
N TRP A 211 20.89 13.99 -1.08
CA TRP A 211 21.33 15.26 -1.68
C TRP A 211 20.13 16.08 -2.16
N LYS A 212 19.22 15.45 -2.91
CA LYS A 212 18.04 16.14 -3.43
C LYS A 212 17.18 16.69 -2.29
N LEU A 213 16.99 15.93 -1.23
CA LEU A 213 16.27 16.36 -0.04
C LEU A 213 16.92 17.58 0.65
N GLN A 214 18.26 17.60 0.72
CA GLN A 214 19.00 18.75 1.25
C GLN A 214 18.80 20.01 0.39
N VAL A 215 18.81 19.85 -0.94
CA VAL A 215 18.54 20.95 -1.89
C VAL A 215 17.10 21.42 -1.77
N ASP A 216 16.12 20.51 -1.84
CA ASP A 216 14.69 20.81 -1.74
C ASP A 216 14.36 21.52 -0.40
N PHE A 217 14.99 21.10 0.70
CA PHE A 217 14.86 21.77 2.00
C PHE A 217 15.40 23.20 1.96
N LEU A 218 16.62 23.39 1.45
CA LEU A 218 17.24 24.71 1.37
C LEU A 218 16.47 25.63 0.42
N GLU A 219 15.98 25.13 -0.71
CA GLU A 219 15.15 25.88 -1.66
C GLU A 219 13.80 26.30 -1.06
N ALA A 220 13.11 25.40 -0.35
CA ALA A 220 11.86 25.75 0.31
C ALA A 220 12.08 26.79 1.42
N ARG A 221 13.15 26.65 2.21
CA ARG A 221 13.54 27.65 3.21
C ARG A 221 14.02 28.96 2.58
N ASP A 222 14.61 28.89 1.40
CA ASP A 222 15.03 30.05 0.61
C ASP A 222 13.87 31.00 0.33
N LEU A 223 12.73 30.43 -0.11
CA LEU A 223 11.50 31.17 -0.39
C LEU A 223 11.00 31.91 0.86
N TRP A 224 11.11 31.27 2.03
CA TRP A 224 10.76 31.90 3.30
C TRP A 224 11.73 33.02 3.71
N VAL A 225 13.03 32.87 3.46
CA VAL A 225 14.00 33.96 3.70
C VAL A 225 13.72 35.14 2.75
N THR A 226 13.41 34.87 1.48
CA THR A 226 13.09 35.92 0.50
C THR A 226 11.72 36.58 0.70
N SER A 227 10.85 36.03 1.54
CA SER A 227 9.54 36.64 1.83
C SER A 227 9.63 37.83 2.80
N ILE A 228 10.83 38.19 3.29
CA ILE A 228 11.02 39.42 4.07
C ILE A 228 10.75 40.61 3.13
N PRO A 229 9.84 41.53 3.51
CA PRO A 229 9.60 42.73 2.71
C PRO A 229 10.86 43.56 2.60
N LEU A 230 11.18 44.05 1.39
CA LEU A 230 12.33 44.93 1.16
C LEU A 230 12.17 46.22 1.99
N PRO A 231 13.28 46.78 2.49
CA PRO A 231 13.23 47.99 3.30
C PRO A 231 12.71 49.17 2.48
N ILE A 232 11.73 49.89 3.01
CA ILE A 232 11.09 51.06 2.37
C ILE A 232 11.67 52.32 2.99
N ASP A 233 12.48 53.07 2.24
CA ASP A 233 12.99 54.46 2.42
C ASP A 233 13.15 55.05 3.84
N THR A 234 13.20 54.21 4.88
CA THR A 234 13.29 54.57 6.28
C THR A 234 14.41 53.77 6.90
N TYR A 235 15.32 54.44 7.61
CA TYR A 235 16.42 53.80 8.32
C TYR A 235 15.98 52.66 9.26
N TYR A 236 14.92 52.87 10.04
CA TYR A 236 14.37 51.84 10.93
C TYR A 236 13.94 50.59 10.17
N SER A 237 13.36 50.75 8.97
CA SER A 237 12.98 49.62 8.11
C SER A 237 14.20 48.83 7.62
N LEU A 238 15.34 49.50 7.39
CA LEU A 238 16.59 48.82 7.02
C LEU A 238 17.16 48.01 8.19
N LEU A 239 17.20 48.56 9.41
CA LEU A 239 17.66 47.81 10.58
C LEU A 239 16.76 46.62 10.89
N ASP A 240 15.43 46.83 10.88
CA ASP A 240 14.45 45.75 11.09
C ASP A 240 14.60 44.66 10.04
N TYR A 241 14.87 45.05 8.78
CA TYR A 241 15.18 44.11 7.70
C TYR A 241 16.45 43.31 7.99
N ILE A 242 17.55 43.97 8.38
CA ILE A 242 18.83 43.31 8.68
C ILE A 242 18.64 42.29 9.80
N ASP A 243 17.94 42.65 10.87
CA ASP A 243 17.70 41.76 12.00
C ASP A 243 16.77 40.59 11.66
N ALA A 244 15.70 40.83 10.90
CA ALA A 244 14.83 39.78 10.40
C ALA A 244 15.60 38.82 9.47
N TYR A 245 16.40 39.36 8.54
CA TYR A 245 17.19 38.59 7.59
C TYR A 245 18.23 37.72 8.29
N ARG A 246 18.97 38.30 9.25
CA ARG A 246 19.92 37.61 10.10
C ARG A 246 19.27 36.45 10.84
N THR A 247 18.14 36.72 11.51
CA THR A 247 17.43 35.72 12.32
C THR A 247 16.96 34.56 11.47
N ARG A 248 16.30 34.82 10.32
CA ARG A 248 15.85 33.77 9.41
C ARG A 248 17.01 32.96 8.83
N CYS A 249 18.09 33.62 8.41
CA CYS A 249 19.24 32.90 7.87
C CYS A 249 19.91 32.00 8.92
N PHE A 250 20.03 32.49 10.16
CA PHE A 250 20.60 31.72 11.26
C PHE A 250 19.70 30.54 11.65
N GLU A 251 18.39 30.73 11.67
CA GLU A 251 17.43 29.65 11.92
C GLU A 251 17.52 28.55 10.86
N VAL A 252 17.54 28.90 9.57
CA VAL A 252 17.70 27.92 8.49
C VAL A 252 19.02 27.15 8.62
N ALA A 253 20.12 27.86 8.92
CA ALA A 253 21.41 27.24 9.06
C ALA A 253 21.50 26.30 10.28
N THR A 254 20.92 26.68 11.42
CA THR A 254 20.90 25.85 12.63
C THR A 254 19.99 24.63 12.46
N GLN A 255 18.82 24.79 11.83
CA GLN A 255 17.95 23.67 11.44
C GLN A 255 18.67 22.70 10.50
N TYR A 256 19.33 23.23 9.46
CA TYR A 256 20.09 22.40 8.53
C TYR A 256 21.18 21.62 9.24
N LEU A 257 21.96 22.25 10.13
CA LEU A 257 23.04 21.58 10.86
C LEU A 257 22.53 20.51 11.82
N ALA A 258 21.37 20.74 12.45
CA ALA A 258 20.75 19.75 13.33
C ALA A 258 20.25 18.52 12.58
N ILE A 259 19.77 18.69 11.35
CA ILE A 259 19.14 17.63 10.55
C ILE A 259 20.14 16.91 9.63
N PHE A 260 21.04 17.67 9.01
CA PHE A 260 21.96 17.25 7.96
C PHE A 260 23.40 17.54 8.38
N SER A 261 23.89 16.80 9.38
CA SER A 261 25.22 17.00 9.99
C SER A 261 26.39 16.67 9.04
N THR A 262 26.16 15.88 8.00
CA THR A 262 27.19 15.22 7.17
C THR A 262 27.79 16.12 6.08
N ARG A 263 27.02 17.05 5.50
CA ARG A 263 27.44 17.82 4.30
C ARG A 263 27.28 19.32 4.49
N LYS A 264 28.30 19.93 5.09
CA LYS A 264 28.36 21.38 5.36
C LYS A 264 28.64 22.24 4.12
N ASN A 265 29.08 21.64 3.01
CA ASN A 265 29.45 22.38 1.79
C ASN A 265 28.24 23.03 1.12
N LEU A 266 27.09 22.34 1.07
CA LEU A 266 25.87 22.89 0.47
C LEU A 266 25.35 24.09 1.28
N LEU A 267 25.35 23.96 2.61
CA LEU A 267 25.03 25.06 3.51
C LEU A 267 25.96 26.26 3.27
N ARG A 268 27.28 26.04 3.13
CA ARG A 268 28.24 27.13 2.83
C ARG A 268 27.93 27.83 1.51
N MET A 269 27.60 27.09 0.45
CA MET A 269 27.22 27.68 -0.83
C MET A 269 25.93 28.49 -0.71
N TRP A 270 24.93 27.97 0.03
CA TRP A 270 23.68 28.67 0.28
C TRP A 270 23.90 29.96 1.08
N VAL A 271 24.65 29.90 2.19
CA VAL A 271 25.01 31.07 3.02
C VAL A 271 25.76 32.10 2.18
N MET A 272 26.76 31.68 1.39
CA MET A 272 27.52 32.58 0.53
C MET A 272 26.62 33.31 -0.48
N ARG A 273 25.70 32.59 -1.14
CA ARG A 273 24.73 33.19 -2.07
C ARG A 273 23.84 34.22 -1.36
N ARG A 274 23.38 33.92 -0.14
CA ARG A 274 22.54 34.82 0.66
C ARG A 274 23.30 36.07 1.12
N VAL A 275 24.52 35.89 1.59
CA VAL A 275 25.44 37.00 1.92
C VAL A 275 25.67 37.87 0.70
N GLN A 276 25.89 37.30 -0.47
CA GLN A 276 26.08 38.08 -1.70
C GLN A 276 24.83 38.89 -2.05
N SER A 277 23.62 38.31 -1.95
CA SER A 277 22.37 39.05 -2.13
C SER A 277 22.20 40.17 -1.11
N TYR A 278 22.59 39.95 0.14
CA TYR A 278 22.57 40.95 1.20
C TYR A 278 23.54 42.11 0.91
N VAL A 279 24.78 41.80 0.55
CA VAL A 279 25.80 42.80 0.19
C VAL A 279 25.37 43.61 -1.04
N GLN A 280 24.75 42.95 -2.02
CA GLN A 280 24.18 43.63 -3.19
C GLN A 280 23.02 44.55 -2.80
N LEU A 281 22.11 44.10 -1.93
CA LEU A 281 21.02 44.93 -1.41
C LEU A 281 21.57 46.18 -0.73
N LEU A 282 22.53 46.00 0.19
CA LEU A 282 23.23 47.09 0.86
C LEU A 282 23.91 48.03 -0.13
N ALA A 283 24.52 47.51 -1.20
CA ALA A 283 25.15 48.34 -2.22
C ALA A 283 24.14 49.18 -3.02
N THR A 284 22.93 48.66 -3.23
CA THR A 284 21.87 49.35 -4.00
C THR A 284 20.99 50.29 -3.17
N THR A 285 21.03 50.26 -1.84
CA THR A 285 20.12 51.07 -1.01
C THR A 285 20.54 52.54 -1.00
N PRO A 286 19.79 53.50 -1.54
CA PRO A 286 20.25 54.89 -1.66
C PRO A 286 20.22 55.70 -0.35
N LEU A 287 19.79 55.09 0.76
CA LEU A 287 19.20 55.78 1.90
C LEU A 287 20.08 55.82 3.16
N ILE A 288 21.38 56.11 3.03
CA ILE A 288 22.20 56.38 4.21
C ILE A 288 22.66 57.82 4.10
N SER A 289 21.88 58.74 4.65
CA SER A 289 22.16 60.18 4.63
C SER A 289 23.06 60.61 5.78
N ASP A 290 23.09 59.83 6.87
CA ASP A 290 23.77 60.17 8.12
C ASP A 290 24.88 59.16 8.46
N ILE A 291 26.01 59.68 8.97
CA ILE A 291 27.15 58.88 9.45
C ILE A 291 26.74 57.99 10.64
N SER A 292 25.83 58.46 11.49
CA SER A 292 25.30 57.68 12.63
C SER A 292 24.50 56.45 12.17
N VAL A 293 23.68 56.60 11.13
CA VAL A 293 22.93 55.51 10.50
C VAL A 293 23.88 54.49 9.88
N LEU A 294 24.94 54.95 9.20
CA LEU A 294 25.97 54.08 8.63
C LEU A 294 26.66 53.25 9.72
N ALA A 295 26.99 53.86 10.86
CA ALA A 295 27.62 53.18 11.99
C ALA A 295 26.72 52.08 12.58
N ASN A 296 25.42 52.35 12.74
CA ASN A 296 24.47 51.35 13.23
C ASN A 296 24.25 50.21 12.23
N VAL A 297 24.19 50.51 10.92
CA VAL A 297 24.13 49.49 9.86
C VAL A 297 25.42 48.65 9.83
N TRP A 298 26.58 49.27 10.05
CA TRP A 298 27.85 48.58 10.20
C TRP A 298 27.84 47.63 11.39
N GLU A 299 27.39 48.09 12.55
CA GLU A 299 27.30 47.27 13.77
C GLU A 299 26.34 46.09 13.57
N ALA A 300 25.14 46.34 13.03
CA ALA A 300 24.15 45.29 12.72
C ALA A 300 24.70 44.27 11.69
N SER A 301 25.40 44.74 10.66
CA SER A 301 26.03 43.88 9.64
C SER A 301 27.20 43.08 10.20
N THR A 302 27.98 43.66 11.11
CA THR A 302 29.09 42.99 11.80
C THR A 302 28.56 41.92 12.76
N PHE A 303 27.47 42.22 13.46
CA PHE A 303 26.78 41.24 14.28
C PHE A 303 26.24 40.08 13.44
N PHE A 304 25.63 40.37 12.28
CA PHE A 304 25.22 39.34 11.32
C PHE A 304 26.41 38.48 10.85
N ALA A 305 27.56 39.09 10.55
CA ALA A 305 28.78 38.38 10.19
C ALA A 305 29.30 37.49 11.33
N SER A 306 29.23 37.94 12.57
CA SER A 306 29.58 37.15 13.76
C SER A 306 28.67 35.93 13.94
N CYS A 307 27.34 36.10 13.76
CA CYS A 307 26.40 34.98 13.79
C CYS A 307 26.77 33.92 12.74
N MET A 308 27.15 34.33 11.53
CA MET A 308 27.56 33.40 10.46
C MET A 308 28.99 32.87 10.64
N ALA A 309 29.85 33.57 11.38
CA ALA A 309 31.19 33.09 11.74
C ALA A 309 31.13 31.82 12.61
N SER A 310 30.10 31.69 13.47
CA SER A 310 29.83 30.44 14.22
C SER A 310 29.62 29.23 13.30
N LEU A 311 29.16 29.47 12.07
CA LEU A 311 28.93 28.49 11.02
C LEU A 311 30.15 28.34 10.08
N LYS A 312 31.30 28.93 10.44
CA LYS A 312 32.52 29.03 9.64
C LYS A 312 32.36 29.80 8.32
N CYS A 313 31.40 30.72 8.26
CA CYS A 313 31.13 31.57 7.09
C CYS A 313 31.25 33.06 7.48
N ASN A 314 32.45 33.49 7.86
CA ASN A 314 32.67 34.91 8.18
C ASN A 314 32.77 35.74 6.89
N PHE A 315 31.87 36.70 6.73
CA PHE A 315 31.85 37.61 5.57
C PHE A 315 32.14 39.07 5.93
N ALA A 316 32.61 39.35 7.16
CA ALA A 316 33.04 40.69 7.55
C ALA A 316 34.00 41.36 6.54
N PRO A 317 34.96 40.64 5.91
CA PRO A 317 35.82 41.25 4.89
C PRO A 317 35.09 41.75 3.64
N LEU A 318 33.94 41.16 3.30
CA LEU A 318 33.14 41.55 2.14
C LEU A 318 32.32 42.82 2.39
N LEU A 319 32.08 43.17 3.65
CA LEU A 319 31.35 44.38 4.04
C LEU A 319 32.23 45.64 3.94
N ILE A 320 33.53 45.50 4.23
CA ILE A 320 34.51 46.60 4.24
C ILE A 320 34.43 47.43 2.94
N PRO A 321 34.61 46.86 1.72
CA PRO A 321 34.66 47.66 0.50
C PRO A 321 33.31 48.31 0.12
N VAL A 322 32.18 47.79 0.60
CA VAL A 322 30.86 48.36 0.30
C VAL A 322 30.54 49.53 1.21
N LEU A 323 30.88 49.41 2.49
CA LEU A 323 30.63 50.45 3.48
C LEU A 323 31.69 51.56 3.39
N ASP A 324 32.93 51.24 3.03
CA ASP A 324 34.01 52.22 2.80
C ASP A 324 33.68 53.16 1.63
N ARG A 325 33.21 52.62 0.49
CA ARG A 325 32.73 53.44 -0.64
C ARG A 325 31.61 54.39 -0.23
N ARG A 326 30.65 53.92 0.57
CA ARG A 326 29.54 54.74 1.06
C ARG A 326 29.97 55.82 2.04
N LEU A 327 30.94 55.50 2.90
CA LEU A 327 31.54 56.48 3.81
C LEU A 327 32.26 57.58 3.01
N MET A 328 33.00 57.21 1.96
CA MET A 328 33.63 58.18 1.05
C MET A 328 32.60 59.04 0.32
N ASP A 329 31.53 58.45 -0.24
CA ASP A 329 30.44 59.18 -0.91
C ASP A 329 29.78 60.18 0.04
N LEU A 330 29.58 59.79 1.31
CA LEU A 330 29.03 60.67 2.35
C LEU A 330 29.99 61.78 2.73
N LEU A 331 31.28 61.48 2.92
CA LEU A 331 32.31 62.48 3.23
C LEU A 331 32.48 63.51 2.10
N GLU A 332 32.33 63.10 0.85
CA GLU A 332 32.35 63.98 -0.33
C GLU A 332 31.10 64.87 -0.42
N GLN A 333 29.93 64.34 -0.04
CA GLN A 333 28.67 65.10 0.02
C GLN A 333 28.65 66.07 1.21
N THR A 334 29.13 65.64 2.37
CA THR A 334 29.45 66.50 3.51
C THR A 334 30.76 67.21 3.23
N LYS A 335 30.84 68.02 2.16
CA LYS A 335 31.92 69.01 2.05
C LYS A 335 31.95 69.73 3.38
N TRP A 336 33.06 69.54 4.09
CA TRP A 336 33.28 70.06 5.42
C TRP A 336 33.01 71.54 5.31
N SER A 337 31.86 71.99 5.80
CA SER A 337 31.56 73.41 5.73
C SER A 337 32.63 74.05 6.60
N THR A 338 33.52 74.79 5.95
CA THR A 338 34.54 75.58 6.64
C THR A 338 33.90 76.52 7.67
N GLN A 339 32.60 76.80 7.52
CA GLN A 339 31.75 77.50 8.50
C GLN A 339 31.46 76.68 9.77
N GLY A 340 31.11 75.38 9.67
CA GLY A 340 30.81 74.56 10.86
C GLY A 340 32.06 74.26 11.71
N LEU A 341 33.23 74.18 11.08
CA LEU A 341 34.52 74.05 11.75
C LEU A 341 34.99 75.37 12.39
N GLN A 342 34.66 76.53 11.79
CA GLN A 342 34.90 77.84 12.41
C GLN A 342 34.03 78.07 13.64
N ASP A 343 32.75 77.71 13.59
CA ASP A 343 31.84 77.86 14.73
C ASP A 343 32.17 76.91 15.90
N THR A 344 32.73 75.73 15.61
CA THR A 344 33.14 74.77 16.65
C THR A 344 34.54 75.01 17.21
N LEU A 345 35.42 75.69 16.48
CA LEU A 345 36.78 75.99 16.95
C LEU A 345 36.93 77.34 17.66
N GLN A 346 35.89 78.19 17.73
CA GLN A 346 35.91 79.52 18.38
C GLN A 346 37.30 80.18 18.33
N LEU A 347 37.72 80.55 17.12
CA LEU A 347 38.73 81.59 16.91
C LEU A 347 38.03 82.88 16.50
#